data_AF-U1Y5Y1-F1
#
_entry.id   AF-U1Y5Y1-F1
#
_cell.length_a   1.000
_cell.length_b   1.000
_cell.length_c   1.000
_cell.angle_alpha   90.00
_cell.angle_beta   90.00
_cell.angle_gamma   90.00
#
_symmetry.space_group_name_H-M   'P 1'
#
loop_
_entity.id
_entity.type
_entity.pdbx_description
1 polymer ?
#
loop_
_entity_poly.entity_id
_entity_poly.type
_entity_poly.pdbx_seq_one_letter_code
_entity_poly.pdbx_strand_id
1 'polypeptide(L)' 'MDDEDMYVQERACEIFGFHQYVPARDKLRTIAETGMHNGKLAAKRALEKIRAKTKERKV' A
#
# COMPACT_ATOMS: atom_id res chain seq x y z
N MET A 1 -14.47 22.67 4.02
CA MET A 1 -14.71 21.20 3.95
C MET A 1 -13.34 20.60 4.05
N ASP A 2 -12.77 20.69 5.24
CA ASP A 2 -11.31 20.62 5.44
C ASP A 2 -10.93 19.24 6.00
N ASP A 3 -11.57 18.20 5.42
CA ASP A 3 -11.35 16.78 5.69
C ASP A 3 -10.81 16.09 4.40
N GLU A 4 -9.79 16.69 3.79
CA GLU A 4 -9.13 16.16 2.59
C GLU A 4 -8.56 14.74 2.86
N ASP A 5 -9.26 13.72 2.33
CA ASP A 5 -8.72 12.45 1.86
C ASP A 5 -8.00 11.49 2.83
N MET A 6 -8.20 11.59 4.15
CA MET A 6 -7.65 10.61 5.11
C MET A 6 -8.05 9.15 4.79
N TYR A 7 -9.28 8.93 4.31
CA TYR A 7 -9.80 7.60 4.01
C TYR A 7 -9.38 7.07 2.64
N VAL A 8 -9.18 7.95 1.66
CA VAL A 8 -8.91 7.56 0.26
C VAL A 8 -7.53 6.93 0.13
N GLN A 9 -6.51 7.49 0.78
CA GLN A 9 -5.15 6.97 0.71
C GLN A 9 -5.02 5.60 1.38
N GLU A 10 -5.63 5.43 2.56
CA GLU A 10 -5.69 4.14 3.26
C GLU A 10 -6.39 3.09 2.40
N ARG A 11 -7.59 3.41 1.89
CA ARG A 11 -8.38 2.48 1.07
C ARG A 11 -7.67 2.07 -0.21
N ALA A 12 -6.98 3.00 -0.87
CA ALA A 12 -6.18 2.70 -2.05
C ALA A 12 -5.05 1.70 -1.74
N CYS A 13 -4.35 1.88 -0.62
CA CYS A 13 -3.29 0.96 -0.20
C CYS A 13 -3.85 -0.44 0.09
N GLU A 14 -5.01 -0.55 0.73
CA GLU A 14 -5.67 -1.83 0.99
C GLU A 14 -6.02 -2.58 -0.30
N ILE A 15 -6.60 -1.89 -1.29
CA ILE A 15 -6.98 -2.49 -2.58
C ILE A 15 -5.72 -3.02 -3.31
N PHE A 16 -4.66 -2.22 -3.38
CA PHE A 16 -3.40 -2.67 -4.01
C PHE A 16 -2.78 -3.85 -3.26
N GLY A 17 -2.82 -3.84 -1.93
CA GLY A 17 -2.34 -4.94 -1.11
C GLY A 17 -3.16 -6.22 -1.30
N PHE A 18 -4.49 -6.12 -1.36
CA PHE A 18 -5.40 -7.25 -1.56
C PHE A 18 -5.16 -7.93 -2.91
N HIS A 19 -5.07 -7.16 -3.98
CA HIS A 19 -4.78 -7.69 -5.33
C HIS A 19 -3.30 -8.03 -5.53
N GLN A 20 -2.44 -7.73 -4.54
CA GLN A 20 -0.99 -7.85 -4.62
C GLN A 20 -0.45 -7.20 -5.91
N TYR A 21 -0.91 -5.98 -6.19
CA TYR A 21 -0.66 -5.27 -7.44
C TYR A 21 0.79 -4.74 -7.51
N VAL A 22 1.69 -5.53 -8.08
CA VAL A 22 3.14 -5.25 -8.18
C VAL A 22 3.46 -3.87 -8.77
N PRO A 23 2.78 -3.36 -9.82
CA PRO A 23 3.10 -2.05 -10.39
C PRO A 23 2.94 -0.88 -9.42
N ALA A 24 2.13 -1.01 -8.36
CA ALA A 24 1.97 0.05 -7.35
C ALA A 24 3.10 0.09 -6.32
N ARG A 25 4.10 -0.82 -6.38
CA ARG A 25 5.13 -0.97 -5.33
C ARG A 25 5.87 0.32 -5.01
N ASP A 26 6.30 1.07 -6.03
CA ASP A 26 7.08 2.28 -5.79
C ASP A 26 6.22 3.40 -5.21
N LYS A 27 4.96 3.51 -5.63
CA LYS A 27 4.00 4.45 -5.04
C LYS A 27 3.67 4.10 -3.58
N LEU A 28 3.52 2.80 -3.26
CA LEU A 28 3.34 2.34 -1.89
C LEU A 28 4.57 2.63 -1.01
N ARG A 29 5.79 2.53 -1.55
CA ARG A 29 7.01 2.92 -0.82
C ARG A 29 6.99 4.41 -0.46
N THR A 30 6.66 5.27 -1.42
CA THR A 30 6.53 6.71 -1.17
C THR A 30 5.48 6.98 -0.08
N ILE A 31 4.30 6.38 -0.16
CA ILE A 31 3.25 6.56 0.86
C ILE A 31 3.69 6.04 2.23
N ALA A 32 4.44 4.93 2.30
CA ALA A 32 4.96 4.39 3.56
C ALA A 32 5.94 5.33 4.27
N GLU A 33 6.63 6.20 3.51
CA GLU A 33 7.61 7.16 4.01
C GLU A 33 6.97 8.54 4.31
N THR A 34 6.13 9.04 3.41
CA THR A 34 5.65 10.43 3.42
C THR A 34 4.14 10.59 3.60
N GLY A 35 3.36 9.52 3.50
CA GLY A 35 1.90 9.55 3.61
C GLY A 35 1.37 9.93 5.01
N MET A 36 0.04 10.02 5.10
CA MET A 36 -0.64 10.21 6.39
C MET A 36 -0.51 8.96 7.26
N HIS A 37 -0.73 9.09 8.57
CA HIS A 37 -0.46 8.01 9.53
C HIS A 37 -1.09 6.67 9.13
N ASN A 38 -2.38 6.67 8.78
CA ASN A 38 -3.09 5.46 8.36
C ASN A 38 -2.60 4.96 6.99
N GLY A 39 -2.40 5.88 6.03
CA GLY A 39 -1.85 5.55 4.72
C GLY A 39 -0.47 4.88 4.81
N LYS A 40 0.39 5.33 5.72
CA LYS A 40 1.71 4.72 5.98
C LYS A 40 1.59 3.27 6.43
N LEU A 41 0.75 3.00 7.43
CA LEU A 41 0.51 1.65 7.96
C LEU A 41 -0.11 0.75 6.89
N ALA A 42 -1.11 1.23 6.15
CA ALA A 42 -1.74 0.49 5.07
C ALA A 42 -0.76 0.18 3.93
N ALA A 43 0.10 1.14 3.55
CA ALA A 43 1.11 0.95 2.52
C ALA A 43 2.16 -0.10 2.90
N LYS A 44 2.63 -0.11 4.16
CA LYS A 44 3.56 -1.14 4.68
C LYS A 44 2.94 -2.54 4.57
N ARG A 45 1.69 -2.70 5.03
CA ARG A 45 0.96 -3.98 4.92
C ARG A 45 0.77 -4.43 3.47
N ALA A 46 0.49 -3.49 2.56
CA ALA A 46 0.34 -3.79 1.14
C ALA A 46 1.66 -4.29 0.52
N LEU A 47 2.79 -3.66 0.86
CA LEU A 47 4.12 -4.08 0.42
C LEU A 47 4.49 -5.48 0.90
N GLU A 48 4.13 -5.84 2.14
CA GLU A 48 4.35 -7.20 2.69
C GLU A 48 3.58 -8.27 1.89
N LYS A 49 2.31 -8.01 1.58
CA LYS A 49 1.47 -8.91 0.75
C LYS A 49 2.03 -9.11 -0.65
N ILE A 50 2.52 -8.03 -1.28
CA ILE A 50 3.15 -8.09 -2.61
C ILE A 50 4.46 -8.90 -2.56
N ARG A 51 5.25 -8.73 -1.49
CA ARG A 51 6.51 -9.46 -1.30
C ARG A 51 6.27 -10.96 -1.12
N ALA A 52 5.24 -11.36 -0.39
CA ALA A 52 4.87 -12.77 -0.21
C ALA A 52 4.60 -13.47 -1.55
N LYS A 53 3.77 -12.88 -2.42
CA LYS A 53 3.50 -13.39 -3.79
C LYS A 53 4.76 -13.57 -4.62
N THR A 54 5.69 -12.62 -4.51
CA THR A 54 6.94 -12.66 -5.28
C THR A 54 7.84 -13.80 -4.82
N LYS A 55 7.80 -14.17 -3.53
CA LYS A 55 8.51 -15.34 -3.02
C LYS A 55 7.85 -16.64 -3.49
N GLU A 56 6.52 -16.74 -3.42
CA GLU A 56 5.77 -17.92 -3.87
C GLU A 56 5.99 -18.24 -5.36
N ARG A 57 6.10 -17.21 -6.23
CA ARG A 57 6.37 -17.40 -7.66
C ARG A 57 7.82 -17.79 -8.01
N LYS A 58 8.74 -17.75 -7.04
CA LYS A 58 10.16 -18.09 -7.24
C LYS A 58 10.52 -19.48 -6.71
N VAL A 59 9.54 -20.22 -6.17
CA VAL A 59 9.68 -21.60 -5.69
C VAL A 59 9.17 -22.56 -6.75
#